data_AF-A0A835M8H8-F1
#
_entry.id   AF-A0A835M8H8-F1
#
_cell.length_a   1.000
_cell.length_b   1.000
_cell.length_c   1.000
_cell.angle_alpha   90.00
_cell.angle_beta   90.00
_cell.angle_gamma   90.00
#
_symmetry.space_group_name_H-M   'P 1'
#
loop_
_entity.id
_entity.type
_entity.pdbx_description
1 polymer ?
#
loop_
_entity_poly.entity_id
_entity_poly.type
_entity_poly.pdbx_seq_one_letter_code
_entity_poly.pdbx_strand_id
1 'polypeptide(L)'
;MWKLRTNLAGNKTLVLPVSAFNVTNGGSHAGNKLAMQEFMILPVGASSFKEAMKMGLEVYHNLKENKEGLELLKTAIAKAGYTKEVVIGMDVAASEFYSTDKTYDLNFKEESNDGSQKISGDALKDLYKSFASEYPIVSIGDPFDQDDWEHYSKLTSEVGEKVQIVGDDLLVTNPKVSLKNTFFRFCLF
;
A
#
# COMPACT_ATOMS: atom_id res chain seq x y z
N MET A 1 25.91 -6.85 -11.90
CA MET A 1 25.44 -6.00 -10.78
C MET A 1 24.78 -6.81 -9.65
N TRP A 2 23.73 -7.60 -9.90
CA TRP A 2 23.00 -8.32 -8.83
C TRP A 2 23.83 -9.38 -8.08
N LYS A 3 24.71 -10.13 -8.77
CA LYS A 3 25.62 -11.11 -8.15
C LYS A 3 26.53 -10.48 -7.09
N LEU A 4 27.06 -9.29 -7.37
CA LEU A 4 27.91 -8.56 -6.43
C LEU A 4 27.14 -8.17 -5.17
N ARG A 5 25.92 -7.61 -5.31
CA ARG A 5 25.07 -7.25 -4.17
C ARG A 5 24.70 -8.46 -3.32
N THR A 6 24.43 -9.59 -3.97
CA THR A 6 24.11 -10.86 -3.29
C THR A 6 25.29 -11.34 -2.43
N ASN A 7 26.50 -11.29 -2.99
CA ASN A 7 27.72 -11.65 -2.27
C ASN A 7 28.00 -10.70 -1.10
N LEU A 8 27.83 -9.39 -1.29
CA LEU A 8 28.01 -8.39 -0.22
C LEU A 8 27.00 -8.57 0.92
N ALA A 9 25.77 -8.97 0.60
CA ALA A 9 24.73 -9.27 1.60
C ALA A 9 24.89 -10.64 2.27
N GLY A 10 25.84 -11.48 1.83
CA GLY A 10 26.02 -12.85 2.34
C GLY A 10 24.90 -13.82 1.94
N ASN A 11 24.08 -13.48 0.95
CA ASN A 11 22.95 -14.29 0.51
C ASN A 11 23.43 -15.49 -0.32
N LYS A 12 23.02 -16.71 0.06
CA LYS A 12 23.38 -17.95 -0.66
C LYS A 12 22.38 -18.32 -1.75
N THR A 13 21.13 -17.93 -1.56
CA THR A 13 20.02 -18.25 -2.46
C THR A 13 19.47 -16.96 -3.03
N LEU A 14 19.21 -16.98 -4.34
CA LEU A 14 18.58 -15.87 -5.04
C LEU A 14 17.09 -16.17 -5.15
N VAL A 15 16.29 -15.16 -4.83
CA VAL A 15 14.84 -15.21 -4.97
C VAL A 15 14.44 -14.01 -5.82
N LEU A 16 13.61 -14.24 -6.84
CA LEU A 16 13.00 -13.14 -7.57
C LEU A 16 11.80 -12.62 -6.75
N PRO A 17 11.66 -11.30 -6.60
CA PRO A 17 10.55 -10.74 -5.85
C PRO A 17 9.23 -10.91 -6.61
N VAL A 18 8.12 -10.90 -5.86
CA VAL A 18 6.81 -10.60 -6.43
C VAL A 18 6.83 -9.12 -6.82
N SER A 19 6.46 -8.81 -8.06
CA SER A 19 6.35 -7.44 -8.52
C SER A 19 5.11 -6.77 -7.93
N ALA A 20 5.26 -5.61 -7.32
CA ALA A 20 4.16 -4.68 -7.07
C ALA A 20 4.06 -3.71 -8.24
N PHE A 21 2.96 -3.76 -8.99
CA PHE A 21 2.73 -2.85 -10.10
C PHE A 21 1.83 -1.72 -9.61
N ASN A 22 2.36 -0.50 -9.55
CA ASN A 22 1.52 0.68 -9.36
C ASN A 22 0.65 0.89 -10.61
N VAL A 23 -0.67 0.89 -10.39
CA VAL A 23 -1.69 0.92 -11.45
C VAL A 23 -2.63 2.11 -11.34
N THR A 24 -2.69 2.79 -10.19
CA THR A 24 -3.55 3.96 -9.99
C THR A 24 -2.97 4.85 -8.92
N ASN A 25 -2.90 6.16 -9.23
CA ASN A 25 -2.35 7.18 -8.33
C ASN A 25 -3.44 8.09 -7.77
N GLY A 26 -3.26 8.50 -6.52
CA GLY A 26 -3.97 9.57 -5.84
C GLY A 26 -2.96 10.47 -5.10
N GLY A 27 -3.35 10.98 -3.94
CA GLY A 27 -2.51 11.80 -3.06
C GLY A 27 -1.82 12.94 -3.81
N SER A 28 -0.56 13.18 -3.47
CA SER A 28 0.28 14.19 -4.11
C SER A 28 0.75 13.78 -5.53
N HIS A 29 0.52 12.53 -5.94
CA HIS A 29 0.92 11.98 -7.25
C HIS A 29 -0.11 12.20 -8.38
N ALA A 30 -1.31 12.73 -8.08
CA ALA A 30 -2.36 12.93 -9.09
C ALA A 30 -3.19 14.20 -8.85
N GLY A 31 -3.87 14.70 -9.89
CA GLY A 31 -4.81 15.83 -9.77
C GLY A 31 -6.26 15.45 -9.42
N ASN A 32 -6.51 14.18 -9.08
CA ASN A 32 -7.86 13.67 -8.74
C ASN A 32 -8.19 13.87 -7.25
N LYS A 33 -9.38 13.46 -6.80
CA LYS A 33 -9.81 13.60 -5.39
C LYS A 33 -9.33 12.48 -4.45
N LEU A 34 -8.62 11.49 -4.98
CA LEU A 34 -8.24 10.30 -4.23
C LEU A 34 -7.15 10.69 -3.22
N ALA A 35 -7.39 10.50 -1.93
CA ALA A 35 -6.44 10.90 -0.88
C ALA A 35 -5.21 9.99 -0.83
N MET A 36 -5.41 8.68 -0.95
CA MET A 36 -4.34 7.68 -0.86
C MET A 36 -3.46 7.69 -2.11
N GLN A 37 -2.15 7.55 -1.93
CA GLN A 37 -1.16 7.84 -2.97
C GLN A 37 -1.07 6.79 -4.08
N GLU A 38 -0.98 5.50 -3.75
CA GLU A 38 -0.79 4.45 -4.74
C GLU A 38 -1.65 3.21 -4.46
N PHE A 39 -2.18 2.64 -5.54
CA PHE A 39 -2.85 1.35 -5.53
C PHE A 39 -2.13 0.41 -6.48
N MET A 40 -1.76 -0.75 -5.96
CA MET A 40 -0.91 -1.71 -6.63
C MET A 40 -1.56 -3.07 -6.78
N ILE A 41 -1.16 -3.79 -7.82
CA ILE A 41 -1.47 -5.21 -7.99
C ILE A 41 -0.21 -6.06 -7.82
N LEU A 42 -0.37 -7.22 -7.19
CA LEU A 42 0.70 -8.18 -6.91
C LEU A 42 0.24 -9.57 -7.42
N PRO A 43 0.83 -10.10 -8.51
CA PRO A 43 0.48 -11.41 -9.06
C PRO A 43 1.20 -12.53 -8.29
N VAL A 44 0.77 -12.75 -7.04
CA VAL A 44 1.35 -13.75 -6.12
C VAL A 44 1.17 -15.19 -6.58
N GLY A 45 0.19 -15.46 -7.44
CA GLY A 45 -0.06 -16.79 -8.03
C GLY A 45 0.80 -17.13 -9.24
N ALA A 46 1.64 -16.20 -9.74
CA ALA A 46 2.48 -16.44 -10.90
C ALA A 46 3.61 -17.45 -10.60
N SER A 47 3.85 -18.39 -11.53
CA SER A 47 4.92 -19.39 -11.41
C SER A 47 6.31 -18.85 -11.75
N SER A 48 6.38 -17.66 -12.37
CA SER A 48 7.63 -17.00 -12.75
C SER A 48 7.48 -15.49 -12.86
N PHE A 49 8.59 -14.77 -12.80
CA PHE A 49 8.60 -13.31 -13.01
C PHE A 49 8.04 -12.92 -14.39
N LYS A 50 8.31 -13.71 -15.44
CA LYS A 50 7.77 -13.46 -16.77
C LYS A 50 6.24 -13.56 -16.80
N GLU A 51 5.68 -14.53 -16.09
CA GLU A 51 4.24 -14.69 -15.95
C GLU A 51 3.64 -13.57 -15.12
N ALA A 52 4.28 -13.18 -14.01
CA ALA A 52 3.89 -12.03 -13.20
C ALA A 52 3.78 -10.75 -14.05
N MET A 53 4.76 -10.48 -14.91
CA MET A 53 4.73 -9.35 -15.84
C MET A 53 3.56 -9.43 -16.81
N LYS A 54 3.29 -10.63 -17.36
CA LYS A 54 2.15 -10.84 -18.27
C LYS A 54 0.82 -10.59 -17.57
N MET A 55 0.61 -11.17 -16.39
CA MET A 55 -0.59 -10.96 -15.58
C MET A 55 -0.78 -9.48 -15.23
N GLY A 56 0.29 -8.80 -14.79
CA GLY A 56 0.26 -7.37 -14.49
C GLY A 56 -0.18 -6.52 -15.68
N LEU A 57 0.36 -6.79 -16.88
CA LEU A 57 -0.02 -6.09 -18.11
C LEU A 57 -1.49 -6.37 -18.50
N GLU A 58 -1.95 -7.60 -18.39
CA GLU A 58 -3.34 -7.97 -18.72
C GLU A 58 -4.34 -7.32 -17.75
N VAL A 59 -4.03 -7.27 -16.46
CA VAL A 59 -4.84 -6.50 -15.49
C VAL A 59 -4.79 -5.01 -15.81
N TYR A 60 -3.61 -4.47 -16.09
CA TYR A 60 -3.43 -3.05 -16.41
C TYR A 60 -4.28 -2.60 -17.63
N HIS A 61 -4.31 -3.40 -18.70
CA HIS A 61 -5.13 -3.11 -19.87
C HIS A 61 -6.64 -3.20 -19.62
N ASN A 62 -7.07 -3.81 -18.50
CA ASN A 62 -8.47 -3.86 -18.08
C ASN A 62 -8.87 -2.73 -17.12
N LEU A 63 -7.92 -1.87 -16.72
CA LEU A 63 -8.23 -0.67 -15.93
C LEU A 63 -9.02 0.30 -16.80
N LYS A 64 -10.17 0.74 -16.28
CA LYS A 64 -10.95 1.84 -16.84
C LYS A 64 -10.91 3.01 -15.87
N GLU A 65 -11.22 4.22 -16.30
CA GLU A 65 -11.35 5.33 -15.35
C GLU A 65 -12.44 5.02 -14.32
N ASN A 66 -12.09 5.08 -13.05
CA ASN A 66 -13.01 5.01 -11.93
C ASN A 66 -12.53 5.96 -10.82
N LYS A 67 -13.47 6.46 -10.03
CA LYS A 67 -13.17 7.41 -8.94
C LYS A 67 -12.67 6.71 -7.67
N GLU A 68 -12.90 5.40 -7.55
CA GLU A 68 -12.55 4.60 -6.39
C GLU A 68 -11.46 3.57 -6.75
N GLY A 69 -10.28 3.70 -6.13
CA GLY A 69 -9.11 2.89 -6.46
C GLY A 69 -9.32 1.38 -6.25
N LEU A 70 -9.83 0.95 -5.09
CA LEU A 70 -9.96 -0.49 -4.80
C LEU A 70 -10.99 -1.21 -5.68
N GLU A 71 -12.14 -0.61 -5.91
CA GLU A 71 -13.17 -1.17 -6.80
C GLU A 71 -12.72 -1.22 -8.27
N LEU A 72 -11.91 -0.25 -8.69
CA LEU A 72 -11.25 -0.29 -9.99
C LEU A 72 -10.37 -1.52 -10.12
N LEU A 73 -9.47 -1.74 -9.16
CA LEU A 73 -8.53 -2.86 -9.18
C LEU A 73 -9.27 -4.20 -9.14
N LYS A 74 -10.23 -4.35 -8.22
CA LYS A 74 -11.07 -5.56 -8.10
C LYS A 74 -11.77 -5.90 -9.42
N THR A 75 -12.35 -4.91 -10.07
CA THR A 75 -13.02 -5.08 -11.37
C THR A 75 -12.03 -5.48 -12.48
N ALA A 76 -10.85 -4.84 -12.53
CA ALA A 76 -9.84 -5.14 -13.55
C ALA A 76 -9.24 -6.54 -13.39
N ILE A 77 -8.94 -6.94 -12.15
CA ILE A 77 -8.48 -8.30 -11.80
C ILE A 77 -9.51 -9.34 -12.23
N ALA A 78 -10.80 -9.10 -11.93
CA ALA A 78 -11.88 -10.00 -12.31
C ALA A 78 -12.02 -10.14 -13.83
N LYS A 79 -11.93 -9.04 -14.58
CA LYS A 79 -11.99 -9.06 -16.06
C LYS A 79 -10.80 -9.78 -16.69
N ALA A 80 -9.62 -9.66 -16.09
CA ALA A 80 -8.43 -10.36 -16.53
C ALA A 80 -8.45 -11.86 -16.15
N GLY A 81 -9.36 -12.29 -15.28
CA GLY A 81 -9.51 -13.69 -14.88
C GLY A 81 -8.56 -14.16 -13.78
N TYR A 82 -7.98 -13.25 -13.00
CA TYR A 82 -6.93 -13.54 -12.02
C TYR A 82 -7.34 -13.35 -10.54
N THR A 83 -8.61 -13.59 -10.22
CA THR A 83 -9.16 -13.29 -8.88
C THR A 83 -8.55 -14.14 -7.75
N LYS A 84 -7.86 -15.24 -8.05
CA LYS A 84 -7.19 -16.10 -7.06
C LYS A 84 -5.68 -15.89 -7.02
N GLU A 85 -5.14 -15.23 -8.04
CA GLU A 85 -3.71 -15.16 -8.31
C GLU A 85 -3.15 -13.73 -8.15
N VAL A 86 -4.00 -12.71 -8.22
CA VAL A 86 -3.62 -11.30 -8.05
C VAL A 86 -4.27 -10.72 -6.81
N VAL A 87 -3.42 -10.18 -5.93
CA VAL A 87 -3.80 -9.48 -4.70
C VAL A 87 -3.43 -7.99 -4.79
N ILE A 88 -3.85 -7.20 -3.82
CA ILE A 88 -3.72 -5.74 -3.83
C ILE A 88 -2.73 -5.28 -2.76
N GLY A 89 -1.91 -4.29 -3.12
CA GLY A 89 -1.13 -3.48 -2.19
C GLY A 89 -1.58 -2.03 -2.29
N MET A 90 -1.34 -1.26 -1.24
CA MET A 90 -1.54 0.19 -1.25
C MET A 90 -0.38 0.90 -0.58
N ASP A 91 -0.07 2.09 -1.07
CA ASP A 91 0.70 3.10 -0.36
C ASP A 91 -0.22 4.28 -0.07
N VAL A 92 -0.44 4.56 1.21
CA VAL A 92 -1.39 5.57 1.65
C VAL A 92 -0.72 6.94 1.67
N ALA A 93 0.54 7.02 2.11
CA ALA A 93 1.24 8.27 2.44
C ALA A 93 0.42 9.19 3.38
N ALA A 94 -0.04 8.64 4.51
CA ALA A 94 -1.00 9.35 5.37
C ALA A 94 -0.49 10.66 5.97
N SER A 95 0.82 10.83 6.09
CA SER A 95 1.47 12.08 6.49
C SER A 95 1.05 13.28 5.62
N GLU A 96 0.79 13.05 4.33
CA GLU A 96 0.41 14.10 3.36
C GLU A 96 -0.96 14.73 3.65
N PHE A 97 -1.81 14.01 4.38
CA PHE A 97 -3.16 14.46 4.73
C PHE A 97 -3.42 14.41 6.24
N TYR A 98 -2.36 14.37 7.04
CA TYR A 98 -2.44 14.51 8.48
C TYR A 98 -2.53 15.97 8.90
N SER A 99 -3.52 16.28 9.75
CA SER A 99 -3.83 17.64 10.21
C SER A 99 -3.24 17.92 11.60
N THR A 100 -3.04 19.21 11.90
CA THR A 100 -2.49 19.69 13.19
C THR A 100 -3.36 19.35 14.41
N ASP A 101 -4.65 19.07 14.20
CA ASP A 101 -5.60 18.60 15.22
C ASP A 101 -5.55 17.07 15.45
N LYS A 102 -4.54 16.40 14.88
CA LYS A 102 -4.32 14.94 14.94
C LYS A 102 -5.43 14.12 14.28
N THR A 103 -5.99 14.66 13.20
CA THR A 103 -6.95 13.96 12.34
C THR A 103 -6.39 13.78 10.93
N TYR A 104 -7.01 12.89 10.15
CA TYR A 104 -6.65 12.61 8.76
C TYR A 104 -7.74 13.15 7.85
N ASP A 105 -7.39 14.00 6.89
CA ASP A 105 -8.33 14.67 6.00
C ASP A 105 -8.39 13.98 4.63
N LEU A 106 -9.38 13.13 4.41
CA LEU A 106 -9.52 12.40 3.13
C LEU A 106 -9.92 13.31 1.95
N ASN A 107 -10.11 14.61 2.19
CA ASN A 107 -10.51 15.59 1.19
C ASN A 107 -9.52 16.77 1.11
N PHE A 108 -8.29 16.58 1.60
CA PHE A 108 -7.26 17.63 1.75
C PHE A 108 -6.92 18.41 0.48
N LYS A 109 -7.26 17.87 -0.70
CA LYS A 109 -6.98 18.45 -2.02
C LYS A 109 -8.09 19.36 -2.55
N GLU A 110 -9.25 19.38 -1.91
CA GLU A 110 -10.36 20.21 -2.37
C GLU A 110 -10.20 21.66 -1.92
N GLU A 111 -10.31 22.60 -2.87
CA GLU A 111 -10.26 24.04 -2.55
C GLU A 111 -11.39 24.46 -1.61
N SER A 112 -12.58 23.85 -1.75
CA SER A 112 -13.75 24.10 -0.91
C SER A 112 -13.87 23.10 0.25
N ASN A 113 -12.74 22.64 0.79
CA ASN A 113 -12.74 21.68 1.90
C ASN A 113 -13.26 22.33 3.19
N ASP A 114 -14.36 21.79 3.73
CA ASP A 114 -15.02 22.23 4.96
C ASP A 114 -14.57 21.45 6.20
N GLY A 115 -13.64 20.49 6.03
CA GLY A 115 -13.14 19.61 7.08
C GLY A 115 -14.11 18.50 7.49
N SER A 116 -15.25 18.33 6.80
CA SER A 116 -16.23 17.28 7.12
C SER A 116 -15.72 15.85 6.88
N GLN A 117 -14.68 15.69 6.06
CA GLN A 117 -14.04 14.41 5.77
C GLN A 117 -12.80 14.14 6.62
N LYS A 118 -12.58 14.92 7.68
CA LYS A 118 -11.59 14.62 8.70
C LYS A 118 -12.05 13.46 9.57
N ILE A 119 -11.17 12.48 9.74
CA ILE A 119 -11.40 11.28 10.55
C ILE A 119 -10.27 11.08 11.55
N SER A 120 -10.56 10.42 12.69
CA SER A 120 -9.55 10.06 13.67
C SER A 120 -8.67 8.90 13.17
N GLY A 121 -7.50 8.70 13.80
CA GLY A 121 -6.67 7.53 13.51
C GLY A 121 -7.40 6.20 13.77
N ASP A 122 -8.26 6.11 14.79
CA ASP A 122 -9.08 4.92 15.04
C ASP A 122 -10.11 4.69 13.92
N ALA A 123 -10.74 5.75 13.40
CA ALA A 123 -11.67 5.64 12.28
C ALA A 123 -10.95 5.25 10.97
N LEU A 124 -9.74 5.79 10.73
CA LEU A 124 -8.91 5.42 9.59
C LEU A 124 -8.42 3.96 9.68
N LYS A 125 -8.04 3.51 10.88
CA LYS A 125 -7.73 2.10 11.15
C LYS A 125 -8.92 1.17 10.83
N ASP A 126 -10.12 1.55 11.26
CA ASP A 126 -11.33 0.76 10.99
C ASP A 126 -11.69 0.77 9.50
N LEU A 127 -11.38 1.85 8.77
CA LEU A 127 -11.46 1.91 7.31
C LEU A 127 -10.49 0.92 6.65
N TYR A 128 -9.23 0.83 7.09
CA TYR A 128 -8.30 -0.17 6.55
C TYR A 128 -8.75 -1.61 6.83
N LYS A 129 -9.35 -1.85 8.00
CA LYS A 129 -9.92 -3.16 8.34
C LYS A 129 -11.10 -3.51 7.44
N SER A 130 -11.98 -2.55 7.14
CA SER A 130 -13.07 -2.80 6.20
C SER A 130 -12.53 -3.12 4.81
N PHE A 131 -11.49 -2.39 4.36
CA PHE A 131 -10.83 -2.68 3.10
C PHE A 131 -10.20 -4.09 3.07
N ALA A 132 -9.45 -4.47 4.10
CA ALA A 132 -8.85 -5.80 4.19
C ALA A 132 -9.89 -6.93 4.28
N SER A 133 -11.13 -6.63 4.69
CA SER A 133 -12.24 -7.59 4.72
C SER A 133 -12.97 -7.73 3.38
N GLU A 134 -13.00 -6.68 2.57
CA GLU A 134 -13.76 -6.61 1.31
C GLU A 134 -12.90 -6.86 0.07
N TYR A 135 -11.62 -6.52 0.14
CA TYR A 135 -10.66 -6.60 -0.97
C TYR A 135 -9.50 -7.52 -0.61
N PRO A 136 -8.85 -8.19 -1.59
CA PRO A 136 -7.70 -9.04 -1.35
C PRO A 136 -6.42 -8.22 -1.08
N ILE A 137 -6.45 -7.34 -0.08
CA ILE A 137 -5.31 -6.51 0.31
C ILE A 137 -4.36 -7.33 1.17
N VAL A 138 -3.08 -7.32 0.80
CA VAL A 138 -2.02 -8.03 1.52
C VAL A 138 -0.91 -7.11 2.04
N SER A 139 -0.90 -5.84 1.62
CA SER A 139 0.11 -4.87 2.05
C SER A 139 -0.46 -3.45 2.09
N ILE A 140 -0.17 -2.73 3.17
CA ILE A 140 -0.51 -1.30 3.35
C ILE A 140 0.76 -0.56 3.78
N GLY A 141 1.20 0.37 2.95
CA GLY A 141 2.30 1.31 3.22
C GLY A 141 1.80 2.63 3.78
N ASP A 142 2.56 3.16 4.73
CA ASP A 142 2.33 4.42 5.44
C ASP A 142 0.87 4.73 5.81
N PRO A 143 0.18 3.80 6.50
CA PRO A 143 -1.24 3.95 6.88
C PRO A 143 -1.52 5.14 7.81
N PHE A 144 -0.51 5.64 8.51
CA PHE A 144 -0.63 6.73 9.48
C PHE A 144 0.55 7.68 9.34
N ASP A 145 0.41 8.87 9.93
CA ASP A 145 1.48 9.87 10.00
C ASP A 145 2.76 9.27 10.59
N GLN A 146 3.91 9.74 10.10
CA GLN A 146 5.25 9.28 10.48
C GLN A 146 5.52 9.24 12.00
N ASP A 147 4.80 10.01 12.81
CA ASP A 147 4.95 10.04 14.27
C ASP A 147 3.78 9.37 15.03
N ASP A 148 2.77 8.83 14.33
CA ASP A 148 1.57 8.21 14.91
C ASP A 148 1.76 6.71 15.25
N TRP A 149 2.78 6.44 16.08
CA TRP A 149 3.15 5.08 16.53
C TRP A 149 2.01 4.32 17.21
N GLU A 150 1.07 5.03 17.84
CA GLU A 150 -0.08 4.44 18.51
C GLU A 150 -0.96 3.69 17.50
N HIS A 151 -1.35 4.34 16.41
CA HIS A 151 -2.23 3.71 15.42
C HIS A 151 -1.49 2.68 14.57
N TYR A 152 -0.21 2.88 14.28
CA TYR A 152 0.65 1.84 13.70
C TYR A 152 0.65 0.56 14.53
N SER A 153 0.82 0.66 15.85
CA SER A 153 0.79 -0.49 16.75
C SER A 153 -0.58 -1.15 16.80
N LYS A 154 -1.66 -0.36 16.90
CA LYS A 154 -3.04 -0.87 16.91
C LYS A 154 -3.35 -1.65 15.62
N LEU A 155 -3.12 -1.04 14.45
CA LEU A 155 -3.41 -1.69 13.16
C LEU A 155 -2.59 -2.97 13.00
N THR A 156 -1.28 -2.93 13.30
CA THR A 156 -0.41 -4.11 13.22
C THR A 156 -0.88 -5.23 14.13
N SER A 157 -1.34 -4.92 15.35
CA SER A 157 -1.87 -5.92 16.27
C SER A 157 -3.20 -6.54 15.81
N GLU A 158 -4.02 -5.79 15.06
CA GLU A 158 -5.35 -6.22 14.65
C GLU A 158 -5.37 -6.95 13.30
N VAL A 159 -4.51 -6.58 12.35
CA VAL A 159 -4.48 -7.16 10.98
C VAL A 159 -3.13 -7.72 10.54
N GLY A 160 -2.06 -7.52 11.31
CA GLY A 160 -0.68 -7.80 10.90
C GLY A 160 -0.36 -9.27 10.59
N GLU A 161 -1.18 -10.21 11.07
CA GLU A 161 -1.05 -11.62 10.69
C GLU A 161 -1.44 -11.90 9.23
N LYS A 162 -2.30 -11.07 8.65
CA LYS A 162 -2.85 -11.25 7.29
C LYS A 162 -2.39 -10.18 6.31
N VAL A 163 -2.17 -8.97 6.80
CA VAL A 163 -1.82 -7.80 5.99
C VAL A 163 -0.46 -7.29 6.45
N GLN A 164 0.49 -7.20 5.52
CA GLN A 164 1.78 -6.58 5.77
C GLN A 164 1.61 -5.08 6.01
N ILE A 165 2.09 -4.58 7.14
CA ILE A 165 2.17 -3.13 7.40
C ILE A 165 3.60 -2.67 7.10
N VAL A 166 3.71 -1.72 6.19
CA VAL A 166 4.96 -1.16 5.70
C VAL A 166 5.12 0.26 6.23
N GLY A 167 6.30 0.57 6.74
CA GLY A 167 6.69 1.95 7.07
C GLY A 167 7.81 2.41 6.14
N ASP A 168 7.55 3.46 5.36
CA ASP A 168 8.54 4.20 4.59
C ASP A 168 8.90 5.49 5.34
N ASP A 169 7.98 6.46 5.41
CA ASP A 169 8.15 7.71 6.17
C ASP A 169 8.40 7.47 7.67
N LEU A 170 7.75 6.45 8.23
CA LEU A 170 7.94 6.05 9.63
C LEU A 170 9.40 5.61 9.92
N LEU A 171 10.05 4.94 8.97
CA LEU A 171 11.32 4.26 9.20
C LEU A 171 12.51 4.95 8.52
N VAL A 172 12.29 5.72 7.44
CA VAL A 172 13.26 6.50 6.65
C VAL A 172 14.56 5.74 6.34
N THR A 173 14.47 4.42 6.19
CA THR A 173 15.63 3.51 6.06
C THR A 173 16.72 3.74 7.12
N ASN A 174 16.33 4.17 8.32
CA ASN A 174 17.24 4.50 9.42
C ASN A 174 17.38 3.32 10.41
N PRO A 175 18.57 2.69 10.50
CA PRO A 175 18.76 1.51 11.34
C PRO A 175 18.40 1.72 12.82
N LYS A 176 18.53 2.94 13.34
CA LYS A 176 18.22 3.24 14.75
C LYS A 176 16.72 3.20 15.04
N VAL A 177 15.89 3.56 14.06
CA VAL A 177 14.42 3.54 14.18
C VAL A 177 13.94 2.10 14.01
N SER A 178 14.50 1.36 13.05
CA SER A 178 14.12 -0.02 12.73
C SER A 178 14.48 -1.02 13.84
N LEU A 179 15.64 -0.88 14.48
CA LEU A 179 16.08 -1.79 15.54
C LEU A 179 15.19 -1.73 16.79
N LYS A 180 14.45 -0.63 16.98
CA LYS A 180 13.49 -0.50 18.08
C LYS A 180 12.16 -1.18 17.78
N ASN A 181 11.84 -1.45 16.51
CA ASN A 181 10.51 -1.81 16.06
C ASN A 181 10.55 -2.94 15.00
N THR A 182 10.89 -4.16 15.43
CA THR A 182 11.00 -5.36 14.59
C THR A 182 9.69 -5.84 13.95
N PHE A 183 8.56 -5.21 14.28
CA PHE A 183 7.25 -5.55 13.74
C PHE A 183 7.01 -5.01 12.32
N PHE A 184 7.68 -3.91 11.94
CA PHE A 184 7.48 -3.30 10.62
C PHE A 184 8.44 -3.88 9.59
N ARG A 185 7.92 -4.20 8.41
CA ARG A 185 8.73 -4.58 7.26
C ARG A 185 8.94 -3.36 6.38
N PHE A 186 10.19 -3.10 6.02
CA PHE A 186 10.49 -2.21 4.90
C PHE A 186 9.90 -2.80 3.61
N CYS A 187 9.26 -1.96 2.81
CA CYS A 187 8.98 -2.24 1.41
C CYS A 187 9.41 -1.01 0.63
N LEU A 188 10.36 -1.21 -0.28
CA LEU A 188 10.57 -0.31 -1.40
C LEU A 188 9.62 -0.82 -2.48
N PHE A 189 8.62 -0.01 -2.85
CA PHE A 189 7.86 -0.24 -4.07
C PHE A 189 8.71 0.09 -5.30
#